data_AF-A0A916G3Y6-F1
#
_entry.id   AF-A0A916G3Y6-F1
#
_cell.length_a   1.000
_cell.length_b   1.000
_cell.length_c   1.000
_cell.angle_alpha   90.00
_cell.angle_beta   90.00
_cell.angle_gamma   90.00
#
_symmetry.space_group_name_H-M   'P 1'
#
loop_
_entity.id
_entity.type
_entity.pdbx_description
1 polymer ?
#
loop_
_entity_poly.entity_id
_entity_poly.type
_entity_poly.pdbx_seq_one_letter_code
_entity_poly.pdbx_strand_id
1 'polypeptide(L)'
;MRYSQTIGIRTYTFSDLRDLLAKASPGRSGDFLAGVAAATDEERMAARFCLAEVPLARFLEEPVIPYEEDEVTRLIVDGHDAGSFREIGSLTVGGFRDWLLGDGADSEALTRIAPGVTPEMAAAVSKLMRNQDLILAARKCRVVTSFRNTIGLPGRLSARLQPNHPTDDPQGIAASILDGLFYGSGDAVIGINPAGDSLPTIITLLTMVDELRRRFDIPTQSCVLTHATNTIRAIEQGAPVDLVFQSIAGTEKANAGFGIDLTLLREAWEAGRSLRRGTVGDNVMYFETGQGSALSADAHHGVDQQTCEARAYAV
;
A
#
# COMPACT_ATOMS: atom_id res chain seq x y z
N MET A 1 0.67 -25.47 12.27
CA MET A 1 0.29 -25.61 13.70
C MET A 1 -1.20 -25.34 13.80
N ARG A 2 -1.98 -25.98 14.68
CA ARG A 2 -3.42 -25.66 14.82
C ARG A 2 -3.61 -24.61 15.90
N TYR A 3 -4.39 -23.58 15.61
CA TYR A 3 -4.74 -22.52 16.54
C TYR A 3 -6.11 -22.82 17.16
N SER A 4 -6.31 -22.50 18.44
CA SER A 4 -7.60 -22.77 19.09
C SER A 4 -7.90 -21.81 20.22
N GLN A 5 -9.18 -21.51 20.40
CA GLN A 5 -9.70 -20.69 21.49
C GLN A 5 -10.97 -21.33 22.05
N THR A 6 -11.06 -21.41 23.38
CA THR A 6 -12.30 -21.86 24.05
C THR A 6 -13.05 -20.65 24.59
N ILE A 7 -14.35 -20.57 24.29
CA ILE A 7 -15.29 -19.60 24.85
C ILE A 7 -16.41 -20.40 25.51
N GLY A 8 -16.52 -20.30 26.84
CA GLY A 8 -17.45 -21.13 27.61
C GLY A 8 -17.19 -22.62 27.42
N ILE A 9 -18.13 -23.32 26.80
CA ILE A 9 -18.05 -24.78 26.53
C ILE A 9 -17.64 -25.11 25.10
N ARG A 10 -17.48 -24.11 24.23
CA ARG A 10 -17.21 -24.30 22.80
C ARG A 10 -15.75 -23.99 22.49
N THR A 11 -15.07 -24.95 21.89
CA THR A 11 -13.72 -24.76 21.35
C THR A 11 -13.79 -24.46 19.86
N TYR A 12 -13.22 -23.34 19.47
CA TYR A 12 -13.01 -22.95 18.09
C TYR A 12 -11.59 -23.33 17.68
N THR A 13 -11.44 -23.85 16.47
CA THR A 13 -10.14 -24.26 15.92
C THR A 13 -9.95 -23.61 14.57
N PHE A 14 -8.74 -23.12 14.31
CA PHE A 14 -8.32 -22.52 13.06
C PHE A 14 -7.16 -23.33 12.49
N SER A 15 -7.21 -23.62 11.19
CA SER A 15 -6.34 -24.62 10.56
C SER A 15 -4.87 -24.21 10.50
N ASP A 16 -4.64 -22.94 10.19
CA ASP A 16 -3.34 -22.31 9.97
C ASP A 16 -3.45 -20.79 10.26
N LEU A 17 -2.33 -20.07 10.15
CA LEU A 17 -2.29 -18.64 10.43
C LEU A 17 -3.18 -17.83 9.47
N ARG A 18 -3.30 -18.27 8.21
CA ARG A 18 -4.13 -17.65 7.20
C ARG A 18 -5.62 -17.71 7.54
N ASP A 19 -6.13 -18.87 7.97
CA ASP A 19 -7.50 -19.06 8.44
C ASP A 19 -7.78 -18.21 9.69
N LEU A 20 -6.83 -18.16 10.61
CA LEU A 20 -6.93 -17.33 11.83
C LEU A 20 -7.02 -15.84 11.49
N LEU A 21 -6.14 -15.33 10.62
CA LEU A 21 -6.15 -13.93 10.18
C LEU A 21 -7.45 -13.56 9.47
N ALA A 22 -7.94 -14.44 8.59
CA ALA A 22 -9.16 -14.20 7.83
C ALA A 22 -10.39 -14.12 8.74
N LYS A 23 -10.51 -15.04 9.69
CA LYS A 23 -11.64 -15.06 10.64
C LYS A 23 -11.55 -13.95 11.68
N ALA A 24 -10.36 -13.42 11.97
CA ALA A 24 -10.19 -12.27 12.86
C ALA A 24 -10.57 -10.93 12.22
N SER A 25 -10.61 -10.84 10.88
CA SER A 25 -11.02 -9.63 10.14
C SER A 25 -12.41 -9.13 10.57
N PRO A 26 -12.66 -7.81 10.54
CA PRO A 26 -14.02 -7.27 10.52
C PRO A 26 -14.84 -7.87 9.35
N GLY A 27 -16.17 -7.96 9.47
CA GLY A 27 -17.01 -8.54 8.43
C GLY A 27 -16.97 -7.72 7.14
N ARG A 28 -16.56 -8.33 6.02
CA ARG A 28 -16.39 -7.70 4.72
C ARG A 28 -16.97 -8.58 3.63
N SER A 29 -17.70 -7.98 2.68
CA SER A 29 -18.36 -8.71 1.60
C SER A 29 -17.39 -9.55 0.76
N GLY A 30 -16.17 -9.04 0.51
CA GLY A 30 -15.15 -9.78 -0.23
C GLY A 30 -14.63 -11.02 0.48
N ASP A 31 -14.40 -10.95 1.79
CA ASP A 31 -13.97 -12.13 2.57
C ASP A 31 -15.08 -13.19 2.67
N PHE A 32 -16.36 -12.77 2.71
CA PHE A 32 -17.50 -13.69 2.61
C PHE A 32 -17.59 -14.33 1.21
N LEU A 33 -17.39 -13.56 0.14
CA LEU A 33 -17.38 -14.06 -1.24
C LEU A 33 -16.24 -15.07 -1.46
N ALA A 34 -15.07 -14.81 -0.86
CA ALA A 34 -13.92 -15.70 -0.89
C ALA A 34 -14.08 -16.95 -0.02
N GLY A 35 -15.13 -17.02 0.82
CA GLY A 35 -15.37 -18.14 1.72
C GLY A 35 -14.40 -18.24 2.90
N VAL A 36 -13.68 -17.16 3.23
CA VAL A 36 -12.64 -17.14 4.29
C VAL A 36 -13.08 -16.40 5.56
N ALA A 37 -14.19 -15.64 5.49
CA ALA A 37 -14.71 -14.93 6.65
C ALA A 37 -15.22 -15.87 7.75
N ALA A 38 -15.19 -15.39 9.00
CA ALA A 38 -15.86 -16.05 10.11
C ALA A 38 -17.38 -16.18 9.85
N ALA A 39 -17.94 -17.34 10.14
CA ALA A 39 -19.36 -17.64 9.93
C ALA A 39 -20.27 -16.91 10.93
N THR A 40 -19.73 -16.54 12.09
CA THR A 40 -20.46 -15.83 13.16
C THR A 40 -19.57 -14.81 13.84
N ASP A 41 -20.17 -13.81 14.49
CA ASP A 41 -19.41 -12.86 15.30
C ASP A 41 -18.76 -13.50 16.54
N GLU A 42 -19.35 -14.59 17.07
CA GLU A 42 -18.73 -15.37 18.14
C GLU A 42 -17.43 -16.04 17.67
N GLU A 43 -17.43 -16.66 16.48
CA GLU A 43 -16.21 -17.21 15.87
C GLU A 43 -15.19 -16.11 15.57
N ARG A 44 -15.64 -14.96 15.07
CA ARG A 44 -14.76 -13.80 14.83
C ARG A 44 -14.07 -13.34 16.12
N MET A 45 -14.80 -13.28 17.23
CA MET A 45 -14.23 -12.94 18.52
C MET A 45 -13.30 -14.03 19.06
N ALA A 46 -13.64 -15.31 18.87
CA ALA A 46 -12.74 -16.42 19.19
C ALA A 46 -11.42 -16.33 18.40
N ALA A 47 -11.48 -15.99 17.11
CA ALA A 47 -10.32 -15.78 16.28
C ALA A 47 -9.48 -14.60 16.77
N ARG A 48 -10.10 -13.48 17.15
CA ARG A 48 -9.39 -12.32 17.71
C ARG A 48 -8.71 -12.62 19.04
N PHE A 49 -9.37 -13.35 19.94
CA PHE A 49 -8.73 -13.80 21.19
C PHE A 49 -7.55 -14.71 20.91
N CYS A 50 -7.71 -15.68 20.01
CA CYS A 50 -6.61 -16.56 19.62
C CYS A 50 -5.45 -15.77 18.99
N LEU A 51 -5.75 -14.85 18.06
CA LEU A 51 -4.77 -14.01 17.38
C LEU A 51 -3.99 -13.11 18.35
N ALA A 52 -4.65 -12.58 19.39
CA ALA A 52 -4.00 -11.75 20.40
C ALA A 52 -2.86 -12.48 21.13
N GLU A 53 -2.94 -13.80 21.26
CA GLU A 53 -1.94 -14.63 21.93
C GLU A 53 -0.83 -15.13 20.99
N VAL A 54 -0.93 -14.90 19.69
CA VAL A 54 0.09 -15.32 18.71
C VAL A 54 1.36 -14.49 18.90
N PRO A 55 2.54 -15.10 19.14
CA PRO A 55 3.82 -14.38 19.17
C PRO A 55 4.12 -13.74 17.81
N LEU A 56 4.67 -12.51 17.77
CA LEU A 56 5.05 -11.87 16.51
C LEU A 56 6.05 -12.71 15.71
N ALA A 57 6.98 -13.40 16.38
CA ALA A 57 7.95 -14.28 15.71
C ALA A 57 7.30 -15.36 14.84
N ARG A 58 6.04 -15.76 15.11
CA ARG A 58 5.31 -16.74 14.30
C ARG A 58 5.14 -16.32 12.85
N PHE A 59 5.01 -15.02 12.58
CA PHE A 59 4.85 -14.50 11.22
C PHE A 59 6.13 -14.63 10.38
N LEU A 60 7.29 -14.86 11.01
CA LEU A 60 8.56 -15.15 10.33
C LEU A 60 8.75 -16.65 10.06
N GLU A 61 8.03 -17.51 10.78
CA GLU A 61 8.14 -18.97 10.70
C GLU A 61 7.06 -19.61 9.81
N GLU A 62 5.89 -18.96 9.70
CA GLU A 62 4.72 -19.47 8.99
C GLU A 62 4.21 -18.39 8.01
N PRO A 63 4.81 -18.25 6.81
CA PRO A 63 4.35 -17.27 5.84
C PRO A 63 2.95 -17.66 5.31
N VAL A 64 2.09 -16.67 5.10
CA VAL A 64 0.71 -16.89 4.62
C VAL A 64 0.64 -17.36 3.16
N ILE A 65 1.71 -17.13 2.39
CA ILE A 65 1.95 -17.66 1.05
C ILE A 65 3.41 -18.14 1.02
N PRO A 66 3.72 -19.37 0.56
CA PRO A 66 5.07 -19.93 0.59
C PRO A 66 6.11 -19.04 -0.09
N TYR A 67 7.32 -18.99 0.47
CA TYR A 67 8.43 -18.17 -0.03
C TYR A 67 8.83 -18.55 -1.46
N GLU A 68 8.81 -19.84 -1.76
CA GLU A 68 9.18 -20.39 -3.06
C GLU A 68 8.14 -20.09 -4.15
N GLU A 69 6.92 -19.72 -3.77
CA GLU A 69 5.78 -19.53 -4.68
C GLU A 69 5.44 -18.06 -4.98
N ASP A 70 5.99 -17.11 -4.21
CA ASP A 70 5.57 -15.70 -4.30
C ASP A 70 6.72 -14.70 -4.07
N GLU A 71 7.05 -13.90 -5.09
CA GLU A 71 8.08 -12.86 -5.06
C GLU A 71 7.79 -11.77 -4.02
N VAL A 72 6.50 -11.52 -3.72
CA VAL A 72 6.13 -10.56 -2.67
C VAL A 72 6.47 -11.13 -1.31
N THR A 73 6.28 -12.45 -1.08
CA THR A 73 6.77 -13.10 0.14
C THR A 73 8.28 -13.02 0.23
N ARG A 74 9.01 -13.26 -0.88
CA ARG A 74 10.47 -13.14 -0.89
C ARG A 74 10.92 -11.73 -0.53
N LEU A 75 10.31 -10.71 -1.13
CA LEU A 75 10.58 -9.30 -0.81
C LEU A 75 10.37 -8.99 0.68
N ILE A 76 9.26 -9.45 1.25
CA ILE A 76 8.93 -9.24 2.67
C ILE A 76 9.94 -9.92 3.59
N VAL A 77 10.27 -11.19 3.31
CA VAL A 77 11.17 -12.00 4.15
C VAL A 77 12.61 -11.49 4.04
N ASP A 78 13.08 -11.22 2.82
CA ASP A 78 14.45 -10.76 2.56
C ASP A 78 14.66 -9.30 3.00
N GLY A 79 13.59 -8.50 3.04
CA GLY A 79 13.60 -7.11 3.50
C GLY A 79 13.46 -6.95 5.01
N HIS A 80 13.16 -8.00 5.76
CA HIS A 80 12.95 -7.93 7.20
C HIS A 80 14.27 -7.73 7.98
N ASP A 81 14.31 -6.70 8.83
CA ASP A 81 15.46 -6.41 9.69
C ASP A 81 15.30 -7.04 11.09
N ALA A 82 16.08 -8.09 11.34
CA ALA A 82 16.10 -8.78 12.64
C ALA A 82 16.59 -7.89 13.79
N GLY A 83 17.43 -6.88 13.51
CA GLY A 83 17.96 -5.94 14.50
C GLY A 83 16.86 -5.05 15.08
N SER A 84 16.07 -4.42 14.21
CA SER A 84 14.87 -3.64 14.49
C SER A 84 13.78 -4.48 15.16
N PHE A 85 13.59 -5.73 14.71
CA PHE A 85 12.57 -6.62 15.27
C PHE A 85 12.80 -6.96 16.75
N ARG A 86 14.05 -7.00 17.23
CA ARG A 86 14.36 -7.37 18.63
C ARG A 86 13.63 -6.54 19.68
N GLU A 87 13.34 -5.27 19.41
CA GLU A 87 12.62 -4.39 20.35
C GLU A 87 11.20 -4.91 20.65
N ILE A 88 10.57 -5.59 19.69
CA ILE A 88 9.18 -6.07 19.77
C ILE A 88 9.06 -7.60 19.67
N GLY A 89 10.14 -8.32 19.38
CA GLY A 89 10.09 -9.75 19.00
C GLY A 89 9.60 -10.69 20.10
N SER A 90 9.61 -10.26 21.37
CA SER A 90 9.04 -11.01 22.49
C SER A 90 7.53 -10.81 22.67
N LEU A 91 6.93 -9.87 21.94
CA LEU A 91 5.51 -9.53 22.08
C LEU A 91 4.63 -10.52 21.32
N THR A 92 3.40 -10.68 21.82
CA THR A 92 2.29 -11.24 21.05
C THR A 92 1.64 -10.14 20.20
N VAL A 93 0.73 -10.50 19.29
CA VAL A 93 -0.06 -9.50 18.55
C VAL A 93 -0.84 -8.58 19.50
N GLY A 94 -1.41 -9.13 20.58
CA GLY A 94 -2.07 -8.35 21.63
C GLY A 94 -1.10 -7.42 22.36
N GLY A 95 0.07 -7.94 22.75
CA GLY A 95 1.12 -7.12 23.37
C GLY A 95 1.62 -6.01 22.45
N PHE A 96 1.72 -6.26 21.14
CA PHE A 96 2.10 -5.26 20.15
C PHE A 96 1.04 -4.19 19.98
N ARG A 97 -0.26 -4.56 19.98
CA ARG A 97 -1.37 -3.59 20.01
C ARG A 97 -1.23 -2.66 21.21
N ASP A 98 -1.05 -3.21 22.41
CA ASP A 98 -0.98 -2.41 23.63
C ASP A 98 0.26 -1.51 23.64
N TRP A 99 1.40 -2.00 23.14
CA TRP A 99 2.61 -1.20 22.96
C TRP A 99 2.39 -0.02 21.99
N LEU A 100 1.79 -0.26 20.81
CA LEU A 100 1.47 0.78 19.81
C LEU A 100 0.55 1.87 20.38
N LEU A 101 -0.37 1.50 21.26
CA LEU A 101 -1.30 2.45 21.89
C LEU A 101 -0.67 3.19 23.06
N GLY A 102 0.34 2.62 23.72
CA GLY A 102 1.09 3.22 24.82
C GLY A 102 2.00 4.40 24.41
N ASP A 103 2.55 5.07 25.43
CA ASP A 103 3.40 6.24 25.24
C ASP A 103 4.80 5.92 24.70
N GLY A 104 5.24 4.65 24.85
CA GLY A 104 6.55 4.20 24.35
C GLY A 104 6.65 4.07 22.83
N ALA A 105 5.52 4.01 22.12
CA ALA A 105 5.48 3.93 20.66
C ALA A 105 5.42 5.32 20.01
N ASP A 106 6.41 6.17 20.29
CA ASP A 106 6.54 7.47 19.63
C ASP A 106 7.03 7.34 18.18
N SER A 107 7.06 8.46 17.45
CA SER A 107 7.47 8.44 16.03
C SER A 107 8.90 7.92 15.82
N GLU A 108 9.81 8.15 16.77
CA GLU A 108 11.19 7.68 16.65
C GLU A 108 11.26 6.16 16.84
N ALA A 109 10.59 5.65 17.88
CA ALA A 109 10.49 4.21 18.12
C ALA A 109 9.85 3.48 16.93
N LEU A 110 8.75 4.02 16.40
CA LEU A 110 8.08 3.46 15.23
C LEU A 110 8.99 3.43 14.00
N THR A 111 9.75 4.50 13.74
CA THR A 111 10.73 4.51 12.65
C THR A 111 11.83 3.47 12.86
N ARG A 112 12.34 3.28 14.09
CA ARG A 112 13.37 2.27 14.38
C ARG A 112 12.87 0.84 14.16
N ILE A 113 11.64 0.53 14.58
CA ILE A 113 11.11 -0.84 14.48
C ILE A 113 10.52 -1.18 13.11
N ALA A 114 10.14 -0.19 12.30
CA ALA A 114 9.41 -0.40 11.05
C ALA A 114 10.04 -1.46 10.12
N PRO A 115 11.37 -1.51 9.91
CA PRO A 115 12.00 -2.55 9.07
C PRO A 115 11.86 -3.98 9.64
N GLY A 116 11.57 -4.13 10.93
CA GLY A 116 11.31 -5.41 11.58
C GLY A 116 9.83 -5.80 11.66
N VAL A 117 8.91 -5.00 11.12
CA VAL A 117 7.47 -5.31 11.12
C VAL A 117 7.06 -5.83 9.75
N THR A 118 6.68 -7.10 9.65
CA THR A 118 6.14 -7.63 8.38
C THR A 118 4.71 -7.13 8.13
N PRO A 119 4.25 -7.11 6.87
CA PRO A 119 2.87 -6.79 6.55
C PRO A 119 1.83 -7.63 7.29
N GLU A 120 2.08 -8.92 7.49
CA GLU A 120 1.19 -9.81 8.22
C GLU A 120 1.10 -9.45 9.70
N MET A 121 2.20 -8.99 10.33
CA MET A 121 2.16 -8.47 11.70
C MET A 121 1.30 -7.19 11.78
N ALA A 122 1.47 -6.27 10.82
CA ALA A 122 0.67 -5.05 10.73
C ALA A 122 -0.83 -5.35 10.49
N ALA A 123 -1.13 -6.31 9.61
CA ALA A 123 -2.49 -6.80 9.38
C ALA A 123 -3.06 -7.45 10.65
N ALA A 124 -2.30 -8.31 11.33
CA ALA A 124 -2.73 -8.98 12.55
C ALA A 124 -3.11 -7.99 13.65
N VAL A 125 -2.24 -7.02 13.94
CA VAL A 125 -2.47 -6.06 15.02
C VAL A 125 -3.65 -5.13 14.72
N SER A 126 -3.80 -4.70 13.46
CA SER A 126 -4.92 -3.85 13.05
C SER A 126 -6.28 -4.56 13.13
N LYS A 127 -6.34 -5.90 12.98
CA LYS A 127 -7.57 -6.69 13.19
C LYS A 127 -8.07 -6.67 14.63
N LEU A 128 -7.19 -6.38 15.60
CA LEU A 128 -7.52 -6.28 17.03
C LEU A 128 -7.85 -4.84 17.46
N MET A 129 -7.71 -3.87 16.56
CA MET A 129 -7.91 -2.46 16.85
C MET A 129 -9.34 -2.00 16.50
N ARG A 130 -9.89 -1.13 17.35
CA ARG A 130 -11.10 -0.35 17.01
C ARG A 130 -10.70 0.85 16.15
N ASN A 131 -11.68 1.54 15.56
CA ASN A 131 -11.40 2.70 14.72
C ASN A 131 -10.59 3.79 15.44
N GLN A 132 -10.86 4.04 16.74
CA GLN A 132 -10.09 5.00 17.53
C GLN A 132 -8.63 4.54 17.70
N ASP A 133 -8.42 3.25 17.97
CA ASP A 133 -7.07 2.67 18.13
C ASP A 133 -6.27 2.84 16.83
N LEU A 134 -6.88 2.55 15.67
CA LEU A 134 -6.26 2.73 14.36
C LEU A 134 -5.86 4.19 14.10
N ILE A 135 -6.74 5.15 14.40
CA ILE A 135 -6.45 6.58 14.26
C ILE A 135 -5.31 7.01 15.20
N LEU A 136 -5.34 6.55 16.45
CA LEU A 136 -4.34 6.89 17.46
C LEU A 136 -2.96 6.34 17.09
N ALA A 137 -2.86 5.08 16.67
CA ALA A 137 -1.62 4.47 16.23
C ALA A 137 -1.09 5.14 14.96
N ALA A 138 -1.94 5.31 13.93
CA ALA A 138 -1.55 5.92 12.66
C ALA A 138 -1.05 7.36 12.81
N ARG A 139 -1.61 8.14 13.74
CA ARG A 139 -1.15 9.51 14.04
C ARG A 139 0.31 9.56 14.53
N LYS A 140 0.81 8.50 15.16
CA LYS A 140 2.19 8.42 15.66
C LYS A 140 3.16 8.04 14.54
N CYS A 141 2.71 7.29 13.53
CA CYS A 141 3.49 6.96 12.35
C CYS A 141 3.73 8.21 11.49
N ARG A 142 5.00 8.58 11.27
CA ARG A 142 5.38 9.71 10.42
C ARG A 142 6.15 9.21 9.20
N VAL A 143 5.55 9.37 8.02
CA VAL A 143 6.17 9.07 6.73
C VAL A 143 6.21 10.36 5.93
N VAL A 144 7.42 10.81 5.59
CA VAL A 144 7.65 12.05 4.85
C VAL A 144 8.41 11.69 3.58
N THR A 145 7.84 12.04 2.43
CA THR A 145 8.48 11.86 1.12
C THR A 145 8.61 13.20 0.41
N SER A 146 9.53 13.27 -0.56
CA SER A 146 9.80 14.52 -1.27
C SER A 146 10.23 14.30 -2.71
N PHE A 147 9.74 15.17 -3.59
CA PHE A 147 10.13 15.24 -4.99
C PHE A 147 10.28 16.70 -5.44
N ARG A 148 9.21 17.39 -5.87
CA ARG A 148 9.23 18.85 -6.11
C ARG A 148 8.78 19.65 -4.89
N ASN A 149 8.04 19.01 -4.00
CA ASN A 149 7.65 19.51 -2.70
C ASN A 149 7.78 18.37 -1.67
N THR A 150 7.24 18.57 -0.47
CA THR A 150 7.29 17.59 0.64
C THR A 150 5.88 17.27 1.12
N ILE A 151 5.54 15.99 1.16
CA ILE A 151 4.26 15.47 1.68
C ILE A 151 4.48 14.72 3.00
N GLY A 152 3.47 14.73 3.88
CA GLY A 152 3.48 13.98 5.15
C GLY A 152 3.94 14.76 6.39
N LEU A 153 4.26 16.05 6.26
CA LEU A 153 4.62 16.89 7.40
C LEU A 153 3.41 17.18 8.30
N PRO A 154 3.59 17.26 9.64
CA PRO A 154 2.51 17.57 10.58
C PRO A 154 1.80 18.89 10.28
N GLY A 155 0.47 18.91 10.43
CA GLY A 155 -0.36 20.09 10.18
C GLY A 155 -0.58 20.42 8.71
N ARG A 156 -0.23 19.51 7.80
CA ARG A 156 -0.47 19.65 6.36
C ARG A 156 -1.37 18.51 5.86
N LEU A 157 -2.22 18.84 4.90
CA LEU A 157 -3.02 17.88 4.16
C LEU A 157 -2.84 18.19 2.67
N SER A 158 -2.39 17.20 1.92
CA SER A 158 -2.19 17.32 0.47
C SER A 158 -3.33 16.66 -0.29
N ALA A 159 -3.61 17.18 -1.49
CA ALA A 159 -4.66 16.69 -2.36
C ALA A 159 -4.11 16.38 -3.75
N ARG A 160 -4.50 15.21 -4.28
CA ARG A 160 -4.34 14.88 -5.69
C ARG A 160 -5.37 15.67 -6.50
N LEU A 161 -4.91 16.31 -7.57
CA LEU A 161 -5.78 16.86 -8.61
C LEU A 161 -5.83 15.86 -9.77
N GLN A 162 -7.01 15.28 -10.01
CA GLN A 162 -7.22 14.24 -11.02
C GLN A 162 -8.19 14.70 -12.11
N PRO A 163 -7.70 15.43 -13.12
CA PRO A 163 -8.51 16.03 -14.16
C PRO A 163 -8.76 15.03 -15.30
N ASN A 164 -9.53 13.98 -15.03
CA ASN A 164 -9.86 12.97 -16.05
C ASN A 164 -10.91 13.52 -17.04
N HIS A 165 -10.80 13.14 -18.31
CA HIS A 165 -11.81 13.43 -19.33
C HIS A 165 -12.21 12.14 -20.07
N PRO A 166 -13.49 11.88 -20.38
CA PRO A 166 -13.95 10.63 -21.01
C PRO A 166 -13.27 10.27 -22.35
N THR A 167 -12.68 11.25 -23.01
CA THR A 167 -11.99 11.12 -24.31
C THR A 167 -10.59 11.72 -24.30
N ASP A 168 -10.03 11.99 -23.11
CA ASP A 168 -8.74 12.68 -22.94
C ASP A 168 -8.64 14.02 -23.70
N ASP A 169 -9.72 14.81 -23.74
CA ASP A 169 -9.72 16.10 -24.41
C ASP A 169 -8.82 17.11 -23.66
N PRO A 170 -7.77 17.66 -24.29
CA PRO A 170 -6.83 18.53 -23.60
C PRO A 170 -7.47 19.80 -23.01
N GLN A 171 -8.51 20.35 -23.65
CA GLN A 171 -9.16 21.57 -23.14
C GLN A 171 -9.98 21.27 -21.89
N GLY A 172 -10.74 20.17 -21.89
CA GLY A 172 -11.48 19.70 -20.72
C GLY A 172 -10.57 19.39 -19.54
N ILE A 173 -9.44 18.72 -19.80
CA ILE A 173 -8.42 18.43 -18.79
C ILE A 173 -7.82 19.75 -18.24
N ALA A 174 -7.40 20.66 -19.11
CA ALA A 174 -6.83 21.94 -18.69
C ALA A 174 -7.80 22.79 -17.87
N ALA A 175 -9.08 22.81 -18.25
CA ALA A 175 -10.13 23.50 -17.48
C ALA A 175 -10.27 22.93 -16.06
N SER A 176 -10.26 21.61 -15.92
CA SER A 176 -10.32 20.94 -14.61
C SER A 176 -9.05 21.17 -13.79
N ILE A 177 -7.87 21.24 -14.43
CA ILE A 177 -6.62 21.60 -13.75
C ILE A 177 -6.73 23.01 -13.15
N LEU A 178 -7.17 24.00 -13.95
CA LEU A 178 -7.29 25.38 -13.49
C LEU A 178 -8.27 25.49 -12.32
N ASP A 179 -9.46 24.88 -12.44
CA ASP A 179 -10.45 24.88 -11.36
C ASP A 179 -9.88 24.28 -10.07
N GLY A 180 -9.25 23.11 -10.14
CA GLY A 180 -8.65 22.46 -8.97
C GLY A 180 -7.55 23.27 -8.30
N LEU A 181 -6.71 23.96 -9.09
CA LEU A 181 -5.67 24.84 -8.57
C LEU A 181 -6.26 26.05 -7.81
N PHE A 182 -7.42 26.58 -8.22
CA PHE A 182 -8.11 27.65 -7.47
C PHE A 182 -8.56 27.21 -6.07
N TYR A 183 -8.81 25.92 -5.86
CA TYR A 183 -9.11 25.34 -4.55
C TYR A 183 -7.86 24.91 -3.76
N GLY A 184 -6.66 25.15 -4.29
CA GLY A 184 -5.41 24.69 -3.67
C GLY A 184 -5.18 23.18 -3.78
N SER A 185 -5.84 22.49 -4.72
CA SER A 185 -5.61 21.08 -4.99
C SER A 185 -4.46 20.87 -5.95
N GLY A 186 -3.80 19.71 -5.86
CA GLY A 186 -2.74 19.29 -6.76
C GLY A 186 -1.34 19.43 -6.18
N ASP A 187 -1.19 19.74 -4.89
CA ASP A 187 0.12 19.72 -4.22
C ASP A 187 0.67 18.30 -4.04
N ALA A 188 -0.19 17.28 -3.89
CA ALA A 188 0.27 15.89 -3.90
C ALA A 188 0.76 15.45 -5.28
N VAL A 189 -0.06 15.69 -6.32
CA VAL A 189 0.22 15.38 -7.73
C VAL A 189 -0.90 15.96 -8.59
N ILE A 190 -0.57 16.42 -9.80
CA ILE A 190 -1.55 16.58 -10.90
C ILE A 190 -1.50 15.31 -11.74
N GLY A 191 -2.46 14.41 -11.51
CA GLY A 191 -2.42 13.02 -11.97
C GLY A 191 -3.60 12.66 -12.86
N ILE A 192 -3.37 12.44 -14.16
CA ILE A 192 -4.41 12.10 -15.14
C ILE A 192 -4.47 10.58 -15.31
N ASN A 193 -5.65 9.97 -15.13
CA ASN A 193 -5.89 8.59 -15.56
C ASN A 193 -6.47 8.64 -16.99
N PRO A 194 -5.69 8.28 -18.01
CA PRO A 194 -6.10 8.44 -19.39
C PRO A 194 -7.20 7.43 -19.75
N ALA A 195 -8.12 7.83 -20.62
CA ALA A 195 -9.16 6.96 -21.17
C ALA A 195 -8.58 5.87 -22.10
N GLY A 196 -7.37 6.06 -22.64
CA GLY A 196 -6.68 5.06 -23.44
C GLY A 196 -5.16 5.03 -23.25
N ASP A 197 -4.52 3.93 -23.67
CA ASP A 197 -3.07 3.69 -23.52
C ASP A 197 -2.22 4.13 -24.72
N SER A 198 -2.66 5.20 -25.40
CA SER A 198 -1.92 5.76 -26.54
C SER A 198 -0.68 6.51 -26.06
N LEU A 199 0.51 5.99 -26.37
CA LEU A 199 1.79 6.63 -25.99
C LEU A 199 1.89 8.10 -26.46
N PRO A 200 1.52 8.48 -27.70
CA PRO A 200 1.49 9.89 -28.09
C PRO A 200 0.56 10.76 -27.23
N THR A 201 -0.61 10.22 -26.83
CA THR A 201 -1.54 10.92 -25.95
C THR A 201 -0.93 11.12 -24.57
N ILE A 202 -0.32 10.08 -24.00
CA ILE A 202 0.37 10.12 -22.70
C ILE A 202 1.46 11.20 -22.72
N ILE A 203 2.31 11.23 -23.75
CA ILE A 203 3.37 12.25 -23.88
C ILE A 203 2.79 13.66 -24.01
N THR A 204 1.69 13.82 -24.75
CA THR A 204 0.99 15.11 -24.90
C THR A 204 0.48 15.61 -23.55
N LEU A 205 -0.16 14.74 -22.76
CA LEU A 205 -0.67 15.07 -21.43
C LEU A 205 0.46 15.42 -20.44
N LEU A 206 1.54 14.64 -20.42
CA LEU A 206 2.73 14.94 -19.61
C LEU A 206 3.32 16.30 -19.94
N THR A 207 3.46 16.59 -21.24
CA THR A 207 4.03 17.86 -21.73
C THR A 207 3.13 19.04 -21.35
N MET A 208 1.81 18.91 -21.54
CA MET A 208 0.83 19.94 -21.18
C MET A 208 0.91 20.32 -19.69
N VAL A 209 1.01 19.33 -18.79
CA VAL A 209 1.12 19.60 -17.35
C VAL A 209 2.47 20.21 -17.00
N ASP A 210 3.57 19.75 -17.60
CA ASP A 210 4.91 20.33 -17.36
C ASP A 210 5.01 21.79 -17.85
N GLU A 211 4.42 22.11 -19.00
CA GLU A 211 4.35 23.48 -19.52
C GLU A 211 3.58 24.41 -18.58
N LEU A 212 2.41 23.99 -18.12
CA LEU A 212 1.62 24.76 -17.15
C LEU A 212 2.41 24.99 -15.86
N ARG A 213 2.99 23.92 -15.29
CA ARG A 213 3.79 23.96 -14.07
C ARG A 213 4.95 24.95 -14.21
N ARG A 214 5.69 24.90 -15.32
CA ARG A 214 6.82 25.81 -15.58
C ARG A 214 6.38 27.24 -15.85
N ARG A 215 5.25 27.43 -16.52
CA ARG A 215 4.73 28.76 -16.87
C ARG A 215 4.38 29.58 -15.63
N PHE A 216 3.88 28.91 -14.59
CA PHE A 216 3.39 29.53 -13.36
C PHE A 216 4.21 29.17 -12.12
N ASP A 217 5.38 28.54 -12.31
CA ASP A 217 6.28 28.09 -11.23
C ASP A 217 5.58 27.29 -10.13
N ILE A 218 4.64 26.41 -10.52
CA ILE A 218 3.83 25.63 -9.58
C ILE A 218 4.72 24.54 -8.94
N PRO A 219 4.87 24.51 -7.60
CA PRO A 219 5.73 23.54 -6.92
C PRO A 219 5.00 22.20 -6.74
N THR A 220 4.66 21.53 -7.84
CA THR A 220 4.00 20.22 -7.86
C THR A 220 4.56 19.32 -8.96
N GLN A 221 4.24 18.04 -8.90
CA GLN A 221 4.63 16.99 -9.84
C GLN A 221 3.47 16.55 -10.74
N SER A 222 3.81 16.15 -11.96
CA SER A 222 2.88 15.55 -12.92
C SER A 222 2.91 14.02 -12.87
N CYS A 223 1.79 13.40 -13.22
CA CYS A 223 1.70 11.96 -13.45
C CYS A 223 0.62 11.66 -14.49
N VAL A 224 0.89 10.73 -15.40
CA VAL A 224 -0.15 10.08 -16.20
C VAL A 224 -0.20 8.62 -15.75
N LEU A 225 -1.35 8.19 -15.23
CA LEU A 225 -1.54 6.91 -14.56
C LEU A 225 -1.78 5.79 -15.59
N THR A 226 -0.79 5.56 -16.45
CA THR A 226 -0.73 4.43 -17.39
C THR A 226 0.14 3.30 -16.83
N HIS A 227 0.16 2.15 -17.48
CA HIS A 227 1.07 1.05 -17.14
C HIS A 227 2.55 1.49 -17.15
N ALA A 228 3.35 1.01 -16.19
CA ALA A 228 4.75 1.40 -16.00
C ALA A 228 5.59 1.29 -17.28
N THR A 229 5.34 0.28 -18.12
CA THR A 229 6.03 0.10 -19.42
C THR A 229 5.77 1.25 -20.39
N ASN A 230 4.56 1.83 -20.41
CA ASN A 230 4.28 3.01 -21.24
C ASN A 230 5.02 4.24 -20.70
N THR A 231 5.13 4.36 -19.38
CA THR A 231 5.91 5.43 -18.75
C THR A 231 7.40 5.30 -19.10
N ILE A 232 7.99 4.10 -19.02
CA ILE A 232 9.38 3.85 -19.44
C ILE A 232 9.57 4.27 -20.90
N ARG A 233 8.69 3.83 -21.81
CA ARG A 233 8.75 4.22 -23.23
C ARG A 233 8.58 5.73 -23.45
N ALA A 234 7.78 6.40 -22.65
CA ALA A 234 7.64 7.85 -22.70
C ALA A 234 8.95 8.55 -22.28
N ILE A 235 9.61 8.03 -21.25
CA ILE A 235 10.92 8.50 -20.78
C ILE A 235 11.99 8.33 -21.88
N GLU A 236 12.03 7.17 -22.54
CA GLU A 236 12.93 6.91 -23.67
C GLU A 236 12.73 7.90 -24.84
N GLN A 237 11.51 8.40 -25.02
CA GLN A 237 11.18 9.45 -26.00
C GLN A 237 11.38 10.87 -25.49
N GLY A 238 11.93 11.05 -24.28
CA GLY A 238 12.25 12.35 -23.69
C GLY A 238 11.06 13.08 -23.06
N ALA A 239 9.97 12.38 -22.75
CA ALA A 239 8.81 12.99 -22.10
C ALA A 239 9.14 13.49 -20.67
N PRO A 240 8.51 14.59 -20.20
CA PRO A 240 8.79 15.18 -18.90
C PRO A 240 8.07 14.46 -17.74
N VAL A 241 8.39 13.19 -17.51
CA VAL A 241 7.81 12.39 -16.43
C VAL A 241 8.35 12.84 -15.08
N ASP A 242 7.47 13.18 -14.15
CA ASP A 242 7.83 13.50 -12.77
C ASP A 242 7.66 12.27 -11.86
N LEU A 243 6.47 11.67 -11.82
CA LEU A 243 6.20 10.42 -11.09
C LEU A 243 5.88 9.26 -12.05
N VAL A 244 6.30 8.06 -11.66
CA VAL A 244 6.00 6.80 -12.35
C VAL A 244 4.91 6.07 -11.58
N PHE A 245 3.74 5.97 -12.22
CA PHE A 245 2.59 5.27 -11.64
C PHE A 245 2.61 3.77 -11.93
N GLN A 246 2.11 2.97 -10.99
CA GLN A 246 1.71 1.59 -11.26
C GLN A 246 0.69 1.09 -10.21
N SER A 247 -0.34 0.38 -10.65
CA SER A 247 -1.18 -0.41 -9.74
C SER A 247 -0.42 -1.66 -9.29
N ILE A 248 -0.41 -1.92 -7.99
CA ILE A 248 0.29 -3.07 -7.38
C ILE A 248 -0.65 -3.88 -6.49
N ALA A 249 -0.27 -5.12 -6.20
CA ALA A 249 -0.98 -6.03 -5.32
C ALA A 249 -0.02 -6.81 -4.42
N GLY A 250 -0.56 -7.40 -3.34
CA GLY A 250 0.23 -8.10 -2.32
C GLY A 250 0.58 -9.55 -2.63
N THR A 251 0.53 -9.98 -3.89
CA THR A 251 0.85 -11.35 -4.32
C THR A 251 1.43 -11.35 -5.73
N GLU A 252 2.44 -12.17 -6.01
CA GLU A 252 3.05 -12.36 -7.34
C GLU A 252 1.98 -12.62 -8.41
N LYS A 253 1.05 -13.54 -8.17
CA LYS A 253 0.00 -13.89 -9.15
C LYS A 253 -0.89 -12.70 -9.52
N ALA A 254 -1.24 -11.84 -8.56
CA ALA A 254 -2.03 -10.64 -8.84
C ALA A 254 -1.24 -9.58 -9.61
N ASN A 255 0.04 -9.38 -9.25
CA ASN A 255 0.95 -8.48 -9.97
C ASN A 255 1.17 -8.95 -11.42
N ALA A 256 1.37 -10.26 -11.63
CA ALA A 256 1.44 -10.84 -12.96
C ALA A 256 0.14 -10.62 -13.76
N GLY A 257 -1.02 -10.65 -13.09
CA GLY A 257 -2.31 -10.27 -13.69
C GLY A 257 -2.41 -8.81 -14.13
N PHE A 258 -1.65 -7.91 -13.49
CA PHE A 258 -1.47 -6.52 -13.93
C PHE A 258 -0.38 -6.35 -15.00
N GLY A 259 0.34 -7.43 -15.37
CA GLY A 259 1.44 -7.37 -16.32
C GLY A 259 2.76 -6.86 -15.74
N ILE A 260 2.93 -6.96 -14.42
CA ILE A 260 4.13 -6.48 -13.71
C ILE A 260 4.78 -7.57 -12.84
N ASP A 261 6.07 -7.38 -12.57
CA ASP A 261 6.85 -8.09 -11.56
C ASP A 261 7.78 -7.08 -10.84
N LEU A 262 8.47 -7.51 -9.78
CA LEU A 262 9.39 -6.64 -9.03
C LEU A 262 10.58 -6.14 -9.88
N THR A 263 10.96 -6.87 -10.94
CA THR A 263 12.06 -6.47 -11.82
C THR A 263 11.65 -5.27 -12.68
N LEU A 264 10.46 -5.31 -13.26
CA LEU A 264 9.89 -4.20 -14.03
C LEU A 264 9.65 -2.98 -13.14
N LEU A 265 9.18 -3.16 -11.89
CA LEU A 265 9.02 -2.03 -10.96
C LEU A 265 10.36 -1.36 -10.65
N ARG A 266 11.44 -2.14 -10.50
CA ARG A 266 12.80 -1.62 -10.33
C ARG A 266 13.27 -0.86 -11.56
N GLU A 267 13.05 -1.40 -12.76
CA GLU A 267 13.36 -0.71 -14.02
C GLU A 267 12.61 0.63 -14.13
N ALA A 268 11.33 0.65 -13.80
CA ALA A 268 10.51 1.86 -13.84
C ALA A 268 10.99 2.91 -12.82
N TRP A 269 11.40 2.48 -11.62
CA TRP A 269 12.01 3.33 -10.61
C TRP A 269 13.35 3.92 -11.08
N GLU A 270 14.22 3.10 -11.66
CA GLU A 270 15.51 3.54 -12.23
C GLU A 270 15.29 4.53 -13.39
N ALA A 271 14.35 4.26 -14.29
CA ALA A 271 13.97 5.15 -15.38
C ALA A 271 13.49 6.51 -14.85
N GLY A 272 12.60 6.54 -13.87
CA GLY A 272 12.12 7.77 -13.24
C GLY A 272 13.25 8.57 -12.58
N ARG A 273 14.15 7.90 -11.83
CA ARG A 273 15.30 8.57 -11.19
C ARG A 273 16.33 9.07 -12.20
N SER A 274 16.49 8.39 -13.34
CA SER A 274 17.45 8.78 -14.38
C SER A 274 17.24 10.20 -14.89
N LEU A 275 15.99 10.68 -14.87
CA LEU A 275 15.62 12.03 -15.31
C LEU A 275 16.08 13.14 -14.36
N ARG A 276 16.32 12.83 -13.07
CA ARG A 276 16.75 13.79 -12.04
C ARG A 276 15.90 15.06 -11.98
N ARG A 277 14.57 14.90 -12.07
CA ARG A 277 13.62 16.02 -12.18
C ARG A 277 13.14 16.57 -10.83
N GLY A 278 13.36 15.84 -9.75
CA GLY A 278 13.06 16.28 -8.39
C GLY A 278 13.95 17.43 -7.95
N THR A 279 13.37 18.41 -7.27
CA THR A 279 14.07 19.64 -6.82
C THR A 279 14.25 19.71 -5.31
N VAL A 280 13.53 18.87 -4.57
CA VAL A 280 13.57 18.75 -3.11
C VAL A 280 14.03 17.35 -2.69
N GLY A 281 13.58 16.31 -3.39
CA GLY A 281 13.98 14.92 -3.16
C GLY A 281 13.86 14.07 -4.41
N ASP A 282 13.97 12.76 -4.27
CA ASP A 282 14.07 11.78 -5.35
C ASP A 282 13.05 10.62 -5.23
N ASN A 283 11.98 10.80 -4.45
CA ASN A 283 10.87 9.85 -4.43
C ASN A 283 10.06 9.98 -5.73
N VAL A 284 10.14 8.98 -6.62
CA VAL A 284 9.56 9.04 -7.98
C VAL A 284 8.40 8.06 -8.21
N MET A 285 8.18 7.08 -7.34
CA MET A 285 7.10 6.09 -7.53
C MET A 285 5.79 6.59 -6.96
N TYR A 286 4.71 6.30 -7.68
CA TYR A 286 3.34 6.46 -7.22
C TYR A 286 2.61 5.13 -7.40
N PHE A 287 2.43 4.39 -6.32
CA PHE A 287 1.66 3.16 -6.33
C PHE A 287 0.21 3.37 -5.89
N GLU A 288 -0.71 2.62 -6.50
CA GLU A 288 -2.08 2.45 -6.01
C GLU A 288 -2.34 0.99 -5.65
N THR A 289 -2.91 0.79 -4.46
CA THR A 289 -3.33 -0.50 -3.93
C THR A 289 -4.86 -0.54 -3.81
N GLY A 290 -5.40 -1.65 -3.30
CA GLY A 290 -6.83 -1.78 -3.11
C GLY A 290 -7.23 -3.15 -2.60
N GLN A 291 -8.01 -3.15 -1.52
CA GLN A 291 -8.62 -4.38 -1.03
C GLN A 291 -9.53 -5.00 -2.09
N GLY A 292 -9.31 -6.28 -2.36
CA GLY A 292 -10.06 -7.05 -3.34
C GLY A 292 -9.37 -7.26 -4.68
N SER A 293 -8.28 -6.54 -4.97
CA SER A 293 -7.48 -6.76 -6.19
C SER A 293 -7.03 -8.21 -6.34
N ALA A 294 -6.43 -8.78 -5.27
CA ALA A 294 -5.99 -10.18 -5.28
C ALA A 294 -7.17 -11.18 -5.40
N LEU A 295 -8.32 -10.89 -4.79
CA LEU A 295 -9.51 -11.74 -4.92
C LEU A 295 -10.08 -11.70 -6.35
N SER A 296 -10.18 -10.50 -6.93
CA SER A 296 -10.69 -10.32 -8.29
C SER A 296 -9.82 -11.00 -9.34
N ALA A 297 -8.52 -11.13 -9.08
CA ALA A 297 -7.57 -11.83 -9.93
C ALA A 297 -7.47 -13.35 -9.63
N ASP A 298 -8.33 -13.89 -8.76
CA ASP A 298 -8.23 -15.28 -8.26
C ASP A 298 -6.81 -15.61 -7.75
N ALA A 299 -6.20 -14.63 -7.09
CA ALA A 299 -4.78 -14.61 -6.73
C ALA A 299 -4.57 -14.35 -5.23
N HIS A 300 -5.60 -14.58 -4.40
CA HIS A 300 -5.51 -14.30 -2.97
C HIS A 300 -4.99 -15.49 -2.14
N HIS A 301 -4.81 -16.68 -2.72
CA HIS A 301 -4.24 -17.87 -2.04
C HIS A 301 -4.96 -18.26 -0.72
N GLY A 302 -6.27 -17.99 -0.61
CA GLY A 302 -7.04 -18.19 0.61
C GLY A 302 -6.78 -17.16 1.71
N VAL A 303 -5.97 -16.14 1.43
CA VAL A 303 -5.67 -15.01 2.34
C VAL A 303 -6.80 -13.98 2.24
N ASP A 304 -7.11 -13.33 3.37
CA ASP A 304 -8.15 -12.31 3.44
C ASP A 304 -7.71 -10.99 2.79
N GLN A 305 -8.70 -10.16 2.42
CA GLN A 305 -8.45 -8.91 1.69
C GLN A 305 -7.54 -7.93 2.45
N GLN A 306 -7.65 -7.87 3.79
CA GLN A 306 -6.86 -6.94 4.58
C GLN A 306 -5.39 -7.36 4.64
N THR A 307 -5.13 -8.67 4.75
CA THR A 307 -3.76 -9.20 4.78
C THR A 307 -3.09 -9.08 3.39
N CYS A 308 -3.81 -9.38 2.31
CA CYS A 308 -3.32 -9.11 0.94
C CYS A 308 -3.03 -7.61 0.71
N GLU A 309 -3.88 -6.73 1.22
CA GLU A 309 -3.67 -5.29 1.12
C GLU A 309 -2.42 -4.84 1.90
N ALA A 310 -2.23 -5.33 3.13
CA ALA A 310 -1.03 -5.02 3.89
C ALA A 310 0.24 -5.45 3.13
N ARG A 311 0.23 -6.64 2.51
CA ARG A 311 1.34 -7.14 1.69
C ARG A 311 1.63 -6.25 0.49
N ALA A 312 0.61 -5.61 -0.09
CA ALA A 312 0.80 -4.66 -1.18
C ALA A 312 1.59 -3.41 -0.73
N TYR A 313 1.56 -3.04 0.55
CA TYR A 313 2.36 -1.92 1.08
C TYR A 313 3.86 -2.21 1.18
N ALA A 314 4.28 -3.48 1.06
CA ALA A 314 5.69 -3.86 1.05
C ALA A 314 6.32 -3.80 -0.35
N VAL A 315 5.49 -3.82 -1.40
CA VAL A 315 5.89 -3.73 -2.81
C VAL A 315 6.17 -2.26 -3.16
#